data_AF-A0A3D4V2A1-F1
#
_entry.id   AF-A0A3D4V2A1-F1
#
_cell.length_a   1.000
_cell.length_b   1.000
_cell.length_c   1.000
_cell.angle_alpha   90.00
_cell.angle_beta   90.00
_cell.angle_gamma   90.00
#
_symmetry.space_group_name_H-M   'P 1'
#
loop_
_entity.id
_entity.type
_entity.pdbx_description
1 polymer ?
#
loop_
_entity_poly.entity_id
_entity_poly.type
_entity_poly.pdbx_seq_one_letter_code
_entity_poly.pdbx_strand_id
1 'polypeptide(L)'
;MIRMKKLGFLIVLLAVFGTGCESIFGSKNDSTNEEIFDEGKIDPRLENVDGYAPVLPFWGGFDAPNDVHIGFDTFVYVTDNQGVHLLDRADLSPRRTIQLQGANAVTQ
;
A
#
# COMPACT_ATOMS: atom_id res chain seq x y z
N MET A 1 -9.26 -22.97 -48.72
CA MET A 1 -9.52 -23.44 -47.33
C MET A 1 -8.70 -22.72 -46.25
N ILE A 2 -7.39 -22.55 -46.37
CA ILE A 2 -6.54 -21.94 -45.29
C ILE A 2 -6.90 -20.47 -45.00
N ARG A 3 -7.24 -19.68 -46.03
CA ARG A 3 -7.60 -18.25 -45.90
C ARG A 3 -8.91 -18.03 -45.14
N MET A 4 -9.90 -18.92 -45.31
CA MET A 4 -11.18 -18.89 -44.59
C MET A 4 -11.03 -19.32 -43.13
N LYS A 5 -10.12 -20.27 -42.84
CA LYS A 5 -9.79 -20.67 -41.45
C LYS A 5 -9.10 -19.54 -40.68
N LYS A 6 -8.19 -18.81 -41.32
CA LYS A 6 -7.53 -17.64 -40.72
C LYS A 6 -8.50 -16.48 -40.46
N LEU A 7 -9.43 -16.24 -41.39
CA LEU A 7 -10.48 -15.22 -41.22
C LEU A 7 -11.46 -15.60 -40.11
N GLY A 8 -11.89 -16.86 -40.04
CA GLY A 8 -12.73 -17.36 -38.95
C GLY A 8 -12.05 -17.25 -37.58
N PHE A 9 -10.76 -17.61 -37.50
CA PHE A 9 -9.99 -17.47 -36.27
C PHE A 9 -9.86 -16.00 -35.81
N LEU A 10 -9.62 -15.07 -36.75
CA LEU A 10 -9.54 -13.65 -36.45
C LEU A 10 -10.87 -13.09 -35.93
N ILE A 11 -12.01 -13.52 -36.50
CA ILE A 11 -13.34 -13.11 -36.07
C ILE A 11 -13.64 -13.61 -34.66
N VAL A 12 -13.27 -14.86 -34.34
CA VAL A 12 -13.42 -15.41 -32.98
C VAL A 12 -12.54 -14.65 -31.98
N LEU A 13 -11.30 -14.32 -32.36
CA LEU A 13 -10.39 -13.55 -31.51
C LEU A 13 -10.98 -12.15 -31.21
N LEU A 14 -11.49 -11.46 -32.22
CA LEU A 14 -12.15 -10.15 -32.05
C LEU A 14 -13.42 -10.24 -31.19
N ALA A 15 -14.20 -11.32 -31.31
CA ALA A 15 -15.41 -11.50 -30.50
C ALA A 15 -15.07 -11.68 -29.00
N VAL A 16 -13.97 -12.36 -28.68
CA VAL A 16 -13.49 -12.53 -27.29
C VAL A 16 -12.95 -11.22 -26.70
N PHE A 17 -12.34 -10.34 -27.51
CA PHE A 17 -11.93 -9.01 -27.06
C PHE A 17 -13.10 -8.01 -26.93
N GLY A 18 -14.24 -8.26 -27.59
CA GLY A 18 -15.43 -7.41 -27.54
C GLY A 18 -16.28 -7.60 -26.29
N THR A 19 -16.23 -8.78 -25.66
CA THR A 19 -16.80 -9.00 -24.32
C THR A 19 -15.76 -8.56 -23.31
N GLY A 20 -15.89 -7.34 -22.78
CA GLY A 20 -14.91 -6.75 -21.86
C GLY A 20 -14.49 -7.69 -20.71
N CYS A 21 -13.25 -7.52 -20.25
CA CYS A 21 -12.64 -8.26 -19.14
C CYS A 21 -13.47 -8.23 -17.84
N GLU A 22 -14.41 -7.30 -17.71
CA GLU A 22 -15.34 -7.17 -16.59
C GLU A 22 -16.16 -8.45 -16.33
N SER A 23 -16.53 -9.19 -17.37
CA SER A 23 -17.28 -10.45 -17.20
C SER A 23 -16.43 -11.62 -16.70
N ILE A 24 -15.10 -11.57 -16.93
CA ILE A 24 -14.15 -12.64 -16.59
C ILE A 24 -13.47 -12.37 -15.25
N PHE A 25 -13.11 -11.11 -14.99
CA PHE A 25 -12.35 -10.69 -13.82
C PHE A 25 -13.21 -9.94 -12.78
N GLY A 26 -14.50 -9.76 -13.08
CA GLY A 26 -15.40 -8.97 -12.27
C GLY A 26 -15.27 -7.47 -12.53
N SER A 27 -16.28 -6.73 -12.09
CA SER A 27 -16.25 -5.27 -12.07
C SER A 27 -15.66 -4.77 -10.78
N LYS A 28 -14.89 -3.68 -10.84
CA LYS A 28 -14.58 -2.85 -9.68
C LYS A 28 -15.66 -1.78 -9.45
N ASN A 29 -16.72 -1.78 -10.27
CA ASN A 29 -17.81 -0.84 -10.14
C ASN A 29 -18.82 -1.37 -9.10
N ASP A 30 -18.53 -1.08 -7.84
CA ASP A 30 -19.42 -1.33 -6.72
C ASP A 30 -19.64 -0.03 -5.95
N SER A 31 -20.72 -0.01 -5.15
CA SER A 31 -21.12 1.19 -4.40
C SER A 31 -20.04 1.70 -3.45
N THR A 32 -19.18 0.82 -2.94
CA THR A 32 -18.08 1.20 -2.04
C THR A 32 -16.95 1.89 -2.80
N ASN A 33 -16.59 1.39 -3.97
CA ASN A 33 -15.58 2.04 -4.81
C ASN A 33 -16.09 3.36 -5.38
N GLU A 34 -17.36 3.43 -5.79
CA GLU A 34 -17.99 4.68 -6.24
C GLU A 34 -17.95 5.76 -5.16
N GLU A 35 -18.32 5.42 -3.92
CA GLU A 35 -18.23 6.32 -2.75
C GLU A 35 -16.79 6.83 -2.54
N ILE A 36 -15.78 5.94 -2.56
CA ILE A 36 -14.37 6.33 -2.40
C ILE A 36 -13.93 7.35 -3.45
N PHE A 37 -14.32 7.14 -4.72
CA PHE A 37 -13.94 8.07 -5.79
C PHE A 37 -14.72 9.38 -5.73
N ASP A 38 -15.97 9.36 -5.29
CA ASP A 38 -16.77 10.57 -5.18
C ASP A 38 -16.30 11.46 -4.01
N GLU A 39 -15.98 10.86 -2.86
CA GLU A 39 -15.31 11.56 -1.75
C GLU A 39 -13.91 12.06 -2.16
N GLY A 40 -13.17 11.25 -2.93
CA GLY A 40 -11.83 11.62 -3.43
C GLY A 40 -11.81 12.70 -4.53
N LYS A 41 -12.96 13.02 -5.15
CA LYS A 41 -13.09 14.06 -6.19
C LYS A 41 -13.34 15.46 -5.62
N ILE A 42 -13.55 15.59 -4.31
CA ILE A 42 -13.74 16.88 -3.65
C ILE A 42 -12.50 17.75 -3.92
N ASP A 43 -12.67 18.97 -4.45
CA ASP A 43 -11.55 19.88 -4.70
C ASP A 43 -10.91 20.20 -3.34
N PRO A 44 -9.64 19.81 -3.10
CA PRO A 44 -9.00 20.02 -1.81
C PRO A 44 -8.77 21.50 -1.49
N ARG A 45 -9.10 22.41 -2.42
CA ARG A 45 -9.03 23.87 -2.26
C ARG A 45 -10.39 24.53 -1.95
N LEU A 46 -11.51 23.80 -2.08
CA LEU A 46 -12.86 24.33 -1.82
C LEU A 46 -13.28 24.20 -0.36
N GLU A 47 -12.75 23.22 0.36
CA GLU A 47 -13.00 23.02 1.79
C GLU A 47 -12.01 23.85 2.62
N ASN A 48 -12.51 24.81 3.38
CA ASN A 48 -11.75 25.59 4.37
C ASN A 48 -11.86 24.93 5.76
N VAL A 49 -11.89 23.61 5.77
CA VAL A 49 -11.97 22.78 6.97
C VAL A 49 -10.59 22.15 7.13
N ASP A 50 -9.98 22.32 8.30
CA ASP A 50 -8.71 21.67 8.63
C ASP A 50 -8.88 20.15 8.54
N GLY A 51 -8.63 19.59 7.36
CA GLY A 51 -8.62 18.16 7.15
C GLY A 51 -7.52 17.57 8.03
N TYR A 52 -7.89 16.70 8.98
CA TYR A 52 -6.91 15.98 9.79
C TYR A 52 -6.20 14.96 8.91
N ALA A 53 -5.14 15.40 8.24
CA ALA A 53 -4.16 14.47 7.70
C ALA A 53 -3.38 13.91 8.90
N PRO A 54 -3.40 12.58 9.14
CA PRO A 54 -2.50 12.01 10.13
C PRO A 54 -1.08 12.25 9.63
N VAL A 55 -0.44 13.30 10.15
CA VAL A 55 0.99 13.50 10.00
C VAL A 55 1.66 12.42 10.83
N LEU A 56 1.91 11.28 10.20
CA LEU A 56 2.73 10.25 10.82
C LEU A 56 4.11 10.87 11.10
N PRO A 57 4.64 10.74 12.31
CA PRO A 57 5.95 11.28 12.62
C PRO A 57 7.00 10.62 11.73
N PHE A 58 7.98 11.40 11.30
CA PHE A 58 9.14 10.88 10.61
C PHE A 58 10.09 10.29 11.65
N TRP A 59 10.25 8.97 11.66
CA TRP A 59 11.25 8.29 12.48
C TRP A 59 12.63 8.40 11.81
N GLY A 60 13.60 9.01 12.49
CA GLY A 60 14.96 9.19 11.99
C GLY A 60 16.01 8.98 13.07
N GLY A 61 17.31 9.10 12.73
CA GLY A 61 18.41 8.86 13.68
C GLY A 61 18.86 7.40 13.79
N PHE A 62 18.54 6.59 12.77
CA PHE A 62 19.02 5.20 12.64
C PHE A 62 20.30 5.15 11.80
N ASP A 63 21.17 4.19 12.10
CA ASP A 63 22.42 3.92 11.39
C ASP A 63 22.25 2.76 10.39
N ALA A 64 21.99 3.11 9.12
CA ALA A 64 21.68 2.17 8.04
C ALA A 64 20.53 1.20 8.39
N PRO A 65 19.30 1.72 8.58
CA PRO A 65 18.15 0.89 8.95
C PRO A 65 17.86 -0.17 7.87
N ASN A 66 17.54 -1.38 8.30
CA ASN A 66 17.40 -2.54 7.41
C ASN A 66 16.06 -3.28 7.51
N ASP A 67 15.29 -3.10 8.59
CA ASP A 67 13.92 -3.60 8.72
C ASP A 67 13.07 -2.69 9.63
N VAL A 68 11.75 -2.70 9.40
CA VAL A 68 10.75 -2.03 10.23
C VAL A 68 9.59 -2.99 10.46
N HIS A 69 9.36 -3.33 11.73
CA HIS A 69 8.25 -4.17 12.15
C HIS A 69 7.27 -3.38 13.03
N ILE A 70 5.98 -3.47 12.71
CA ILE A 70 4.90 -2.85 13.49
C ILE A 70 4.29 -3.92 14.38
N GLY A 71 4.51 -3.83 15.69
CA GLY A 71 3.99 -4.78 16.67
C GLY A 71 2.59 -4.42 17.16
N PHE A 72 2.09 -5.25 18.09
CA PHE A 72 0.86 -4.94 18.82
C PHE A 72 1.04 -3.71 19.72
N ASP A 73 -0.08 -3.03 19.99
CA ASP A 73 -0.17 -1.94 20.97
C ASP A 73 0.76 -0.75 20.70
N THR A 74 0.84 -0.33 19.43
CA THR A 74 1.55 0.89 18.96
C THR A 74 3.07 0.85 18.99
N PHE A 75 3.69 -0.28 19.30
CA PHE A 75 5.15 -0.42 19.20
C PHE A 75 5.63 -0.55 17.75
N VAL A 76 6.73 0.11 17.48
CA VAL A 76 7.50 0.03 16.25
C VAL A 76 8.88 -0.47 16.61
N TYR A 77 9.39 -1.41 15.81
CA TYR A 77 10.71 -1.97 15.95
C TYR A 77 11.48 -1.63 14.68
N VAL A 78 12.61 -0.94 14.80
CA VAL A 78 13.49 -0.63 13.68
C VAL A 78 14.83 -1.29 13.92
N THR A 79 15.32 -2.08 12.98
CA THR A 79 16.66 -2.66 13.05
C THR A 79 17.65 -1.83 12.26
N ASP A 80 18.84 -1.66 12.81
CA ASP A 80 19.95 -0.92 12.20
C ASP A 80 21.30 -1.49 12.65
N ASN A 81 22.42 -0.83 12.32
CA ASN A 81 23.77 -1.28 12.70
C ASN A 81 24.02 -1.32 14.22
N GLN A 82 23.23 -0.61 15.03
CA GLN A 82 23.37 -0.54 16.49
C GLN A 82 22.50 -1.59 17.21
N GLY A 83 21.46 -2.09 16.55
CA GLY A 83 20.61 -3.17 17.05
C GLY A 83 19.14 -2.97 16.73
N VAL A 84 18.28 -3.21 17.73
CA VAL A 84 16.82 -3.06 17.60
C VAL A 84 16.36 -1.86 18.40
N HIS A 85 15.73 -0.89 17.73
CA HIS A 85 15.13 0.29 18.33
C HIS A 85 13.64 0.05 18.57
N LEU A 86 13.22 0.17 19.83
CA LEU A 86 11.82 0.28 20.21
C LEU A 86 11.43 1.75 20.31
N LEU A 87 10.34 2.08 19.65
CA LEU A 87 9.66 3.36 19.77
C LEU A 87 8.15 3.15 19.68
N ASP A 88 7.38 4.13 20.15
CA ASP A 88 5.94 4.18 19.88
C ASP A 88 5.69 4.84 18.52
N ARG A 89 4.50 4.61 17.94
CA ARG A 89 4.12 5.20 16.65
C ARG A 89 4.11 6.74 16.64
N ALA A 90 4.03 7.38 17.80
CA ALA A 90 4.04 8.84 17.94
C ALA A 90 5.47 9.39 18.08
N ASP A 91 6.46 8.52 18.32
CA ASP A 91 7.84 8.84 18.68
C ASP A 91 7.95 9.83 19.85
N LEU A 92 7.02 9.75 20.81
CA LEU A 92 6.94 10.69 21.94
C LEU A 92 7.67 10.17 23.18
N SER A 93 7.77 8.85 23.32
CA SER A 93 8.49 8.22 24.44
C SER A 93 9.99 8.09 24.15
N PRO A 94 10.86 8.11 25.19
CA PRO A 94 12.28 7.84 25.00
C PRO A 94 12.49 6.49 24.33
N ARG A 95 13.16 6.51 23.18
CA ARG A 95 13.49 5.29 22.43
C ARG A 95 14.37 4.38 23.26
N ARG A 96 14.17 3.08 23.10
CA ARG A 96 14.98 2.05 23.76
C ARG A 96 15.71 1.25 22.69
N THR A 97 17.02 1.27 22.74
CA THR A 97 17.84 0.43 21.86
C THR A 97 18.26 -0.82 22.63
N ILE A 98 17.92 -1.98 22.08
CA ILE A 98 18.47 -3.28 22.48
C ILE A 98 19.69 -3.50 21.60
N GLN A 99 20.89 -3.51 22.20
CA GLN A 99 22.12 -3.78 21.46
C GLN A 99 22.11 -5.23 20.97
N LEU A 100 21.96 -5.40 19.66
CA LEU A 100 21.91 -6.70 19.00
C LEU A 100 22.62 -6.58 17.65
N GLN A 101 23.94 -6.70 17.66
CA GLN A 101 24.74 -6.58 16.43
C GLN A 101 24.30 -7.62 15.40
N GLY A 102 24.11 -7.16 14.16
CA GLY A 102 23.65 -8.01 13.07
C GLY A 102 22.13 -8.23 13.03
N ALA A 103 21.35 -7.52 13.86
CA ALA A 103 19.90 -7.52 13.75
C ALA A 103 19.46 -7.06 12.36
N ASN A 104 18.65 -7.90 11.72
CA ASN A 104 18.29 -7.77 10.30
C ASN A 104 16.80 -8.02 10.02
N ALA A 105 16.04 -8.51 11.01
CA ALA A 105 14.59 -8.63 10.93
C ALA A 105 13.97 -8.73 12.33
N VAL A 106 12.74 -8.25 12.49
CA VAL A 106 11.88 -8.54 13.65
C VAL A 106 10.59 -9.23 13.18
N THR A 107 10.23 -10.33 13.85
CA THR A 107 9.00 -11.10 13.58
C THR A 107 8.33 -11.52 14.89
N GLN A 108 7.03 -11.74 14.83
CA GLN A 108 6.21 -12.32 15.90
C GLN A 108 5.91 -13.80 15.61
#